data_AF-A0AAX3N5H0-F1
#
_entry.id   AF-A0AAX3N5H0-F1
#
_cell.length_a   1.000
_cell.length_b   1.000
_cell.length_c   1.000
_cell.angle_alpha   90.00
_cell.angle_beta   90.00
_cell.angle_gamma   90.00
#
_symmetry.space_group_name_H-M   'P 1'
#
loop_
_entity.id
_entity.type
_entity.pdbx_description
1 polymer ?
#
loop_
_entity_poly.entity_id
_entity_poly.type
_entity_poly.pdbx_seq_one_letter_code
_entity_poly.pdbx_strand_id
1 'polypeptide(L)'
;MTAKMLPEEHTLIKSYLQLLMVIKIFKRDLQVMSNHAGLKTPELYMEMIRAGIARVAVLLDEVEEEFRRMDIHLNRVDIYDGAIRALASIRGHRVHIYIPGTIYKDELYKRMQVYLGVIPLTL
;
A
#
# COMPACT_ATOMS: atom_id res chain seq x y z
N MET A 1 -5.74 -25.27 -18.13
CA MET A 1 -6.61 -24.11 -18.43
C MET A 1 -6.12 -22.96 -17.57
N THR A 2 -5.73 -21.83 -18.15
CA THR A 2 -5.35 -20.63 -17.38
C THR A 2 -6.65 -19.94 -16.93
N ALA A 3 -6.98 -19.99 -15.63
CA ALA A 3 -8.09 -19.20 -15.11
C ALA A 3 -7.81 -17.71 -15.35
N LYS A 4 -8.78 -17.03 -15.96
CA LYS A 4 -8.71 -15.60 -16.21
C LYS A 4 -9.00 -14.87 -14.90
N MET A 5 -8.10 -13.98 -14.49
CA MET A 5 -8.32 -13.06 -13.37
C MET A 5 -9.50 -12.12 -13.68
N LEU A 6 -10.43 -11.99 -12.75
CA LEU A 6 -11.58 -11.10 -12.83
C LEU A 6 -11.15 -9.65 -12.55
N PRO A 7 -11.86 -8.64 -13.10
CA PRO A 7 -11.53 -7.24 -12.88
C PRO A 7 -11.55 -6.82 -11.40
N GLU A 8 -12.47 -7.36 -10.62
CA GLU A 8 -12.59 -7.15 -9.18
C GLU A 8 -11.37 -7.68 -8.42
N GLU A 9 -10.89 -8.88 -8.74
CA GLU A 9 -9.68 -9.49 -8.14
C GLU A 9 -8.45 -8.66 -8.46
N HIS A 10 -8.32 -8.24 -9.72
CA HIS A 10 -7.23 -7.36 -10.13
C HIS A 10 -7.25 -6.04 -9.35
N THR A 11 -8.44 -5.45 -9.16
CA THR A 11 -8.61 -4.20 -8.42
C THR A 11 -8.28 -4.37 -6.95
N LEU A 12 -8.74 -5.46 -6.33
CA LEU A 12 -8.49 -5.75 -4.93
C LEU A 12 -7.01 -6.02 -4.66
N ILE A 13 -6.34 -6.80 -5.53
CA ILE A 13 -4.90 -7.04 -5.41
C ILE A 13 -4.10 -5.76 -5.64
N LYS A 14 -4.47 -4.94 -6.64
CA LYS A 14 -3.84 -3.63 -6.83
C LYS A 14 -3.98 -2.76 -5.56
N SER A 15 -5.17 -2.70 -4.97
CA SER A 15 -5.43 -1.93 -3.74
C SER A 15 -4.56 -2.42 -2.58
N TYR A 16 -4.50 -3.74 -2.35
CA TYR A 16 -3.65 -4.35 -1.32
C TYR A 16 -2.17 -3.96 -1.49
N LEU A 17 -1.64 -4.11 -2.71
CA LEU A 17 -0.24 -3.80 -2.99
C LEU A 17 0.08 -2.30 -2.81
N GLN A 18 -0.88 -1.42 -3.10
CA GLN A 18 -0.75 0.01 -2.83
C GLN A 18 -0.71 0.31 -1.34
N LEU A 19 -1.57 -0.34 -0.53
CA LEU A 19 -1.58 -0.20 0.93
C LEU A 19 -0.24 -0.64 1.53
N LEU A 20 0.33 -1.77 1.06
CA LEU A 20 1.67 -2.20 1.46
C LEU A 20 2.75 -1.16 1.13
N MET A 21 2.65 -0.51 -0.04
CA MET A 21 3.59 0.54 -0.42
C MET A 21 3.47 1.77 0.47
N VAL A 22 2.26 2.19 0.83
CA VAL A 22 2.03 3.28 1.78
C VAL A 22 2.68 2.97 3.13
N ILE A 23 2.46 1.78 3.69
CA ILE A 23 3.11 1.38 4.95
C ILE A 23 4.63 1.42 4.83
N LYS A 24 5.19 0.90 3.72
CA LYS A 24 6.63 0.90 3.49
C LYS A 24 7.20 2.32 3.45
N ILE A 25 6.51 3.25 2.80
CA ILE A 25 6.90 4.66 2.74
C ILE A 25 6.80 5.31 4.13
N PHE A 26 5.66 5.20 4.81
CA PHE A 26 5.49 5.76 6.15
C PHE A 26 6.51 5.25 7.16
N LYS A 27 6.83 3.94 7.14
CA LYS A 27 7.89 3.37 7.99
C LYS A 27 9.27 3.96 7.67
N ARG A 28 9.57 4.16 6.39
CA ARG A 28 10.81 4.82 5.97
C ARG A 28 10.86 6.29 6.41
N ASP A 29 9.76 7.02 6.26
CA ASP A 29 9.66 8.42 6.68
C ASP A 29 9.86 8.54 8.19
N LEU A 30 9.24 7.69 9.00
CA LEU A 30 9.48 7.64 10.44
C LEU A 30 10.97 7.43 10.78
N GLN A 31 11.66 6.53 10.08
CA GLN A 31 13.08 6.26 10.27
C GLN A 31 13.97 7.45 9.87
N VAL A 32 13.61 8.16 8.79
CA VAL A 32 14.35 9.36 8.37
C VAL A 32 14.14 10.48 9.39
N MET A 33 12.90 10.68 9.84
CA MET A 33 12.55 11.75 10.78
C MET A 33 13.15 11.55 12.17
N SER A 34 13.21 10.31 12.67
CA SER A 34 13.84 10.01 13.97
C SER A 34 15.33 10.37 14.02
N ASN A 35 15.97 10.49 12.85
CA ASN A 35 17.39 10.81 12.72
C ASN A 35 17.65 12.26 12.26
N HIS A 36 16.61 13.10 12.16
CA HIS A 36 16.71 14.41 11.52
C HIS A 36 17.01 15.55 12.51
N ALA A 37 18.28 15.98 12.57
CA ALA A 37 18.77 17.01 13.51
C ALA A 37 18.13 18.41 13.37
N GLY A 38 17.50 18.72 12.23
CA GLY A 38 16.93 20.04 11.95
C GLY A 38 15.45 20.23 12.35
N LEU A 39 14.76 19.19 12.80
CA LEU A 39 13.34 19.31 13.18
C LEU A 39 13.21 19.69 14.65
N LYS A 40 12.42 20.74 14.94
CA LYS A 40 12.19 21.20 16.32
C LYS A 40 11.24 20.31 17.11
N THR A 41 10.28 19.67 16.42
CA THR A 41 9.23 18.83 17.03
C THR A 41 8.97 17.57 16.19
N PRO A 42 9.99 16.73 15.95
CA PRO A 42 9.85 15.54 15.09
C PRO A 42 8.76 14.58 15.58
N GLU A 43 8.58 14.46 16.90
CA GLU A 43 7.60 13.56 17.52
C GLU A 43 6.17 13.84 17.07
N LEU A 44 5.77 15.12 16.99
CA LEU A 44 4.42 15.53 16.57
C LEU A 44 4.10 15.06 15.15
N TYR A 45 5.05 15.23 14.23
CA TYR A 45 4.87 14.77 12.85
C TYR A 45 4.87 13.24 12.76
N MET A 46 5.72 12.58 13.55
CA MET A 46 5.77 11.13 13.62
C MET A 46 4.47 10.54 14.17
N GLU A 47 3.78 11.21 15.09
CA GLU A 47 2.45 10.80 15.56
C GLU A 47 1.41 10.80 14.43
N MET A 48 1.42 11.82 13.56
CA MET A 48 0.54 11.84 12.39
C MET A 48 0.82 10.66 11.45
N ILE A 49 2.09 10.35 11.20
CA ILE A 49 2.47 9.22 10.35
C ILE A 49 2.06 7.89 11.00
N ARG A 50 2.29 7.73 12.31
CA ARG A 50 1.85 6.53 13.06
C ARG A 50 0.33 6.35 13.00
N ALA A 51 -0.44 7.42 13.15
CA ALA A 51 -1.89 7.36 12.98
C ALA A 51 -2.29 6.98 11.54
N GLY A 52 -1.56 7.45 10.54
CA GLY A 52 -1.73 7.03 9.15
C GLY A 52 -1.45 5.54 8.94
N ILE A 53 -0.36 5.01 9.51
CA ILE A 53 -0.07 3.56 9.48
C ILE A 53 -1.22 2.76 10.10
N ALA A 54 -1.75 3.20 11.25
CA ALA A 54 -2.85 2.51 11.92
C ALA A 54 -4.12 2.46 11.04
N ARG A 55 -4.47 3.57 10.36
CA ARG A 55 -5.59 3.59 9.40
C ARG A 55 -5.38 2.65 8.22
N VAL A 56 -4.16 2.61 7.68
CA VAL A 56 -3.82 1.71 6.56
C VAL A 56 -3.85 0.24 7.00
N ALA A 57 -3.45 -0.06 8.23
CA ALA A 57 -3.49 -1.42 8.77
C ALA A 57 -4.93 -1.96 8.86
N VAL A 58 -5.88 -1.15 9.35
CA VAL A 58 -7.31 -1.55 9.37
C VAL A 58 -7.81 -1.89 7.97
N LEU A 59 -7.49 -1.06 6.97
CA LEU A 59 -7.89 -1.32 5.59
C LEU A 59 -7.20 -2.55 4.98
N LEU A 60 -5.97 -2.85 5.38
CA LEU A 60 -5.30 -4.07 4.96
C LEU A 60 -6.04 -5.29 5.49
N ASP A 61 -6.41 -5.29 6.77
CA ASP A 61 -7.15 -6.40 7.38
C ASP A 61 -8.48 -6.65 6.64
N GLU A 62 -9.21 -5.58 6.29
CA GLU A 62 -10.44 -5.65 5.50
C GLU A 62 -10.21 -6.24 4.10
N VAL A 63 -9.15 -5.82 3.41
CA VAL A 63 -8.81 -6.36 2.08
C VAL A 63 -8.36 -7.82 2.17
N GLU A 64 -7.69 -8.22 3.25
CA GLU A 64 -7.29 -9.60 3.49
C GLU A 64 -8.49 -10.52 3.78
N GLU A 65 -9.54 -10.01 4.43
CA GLU A 65 -10.81 -10.74 4.54
C GLU A 65 -11.45 -10.97 3.17
N GLU A 66 -11.48 -9.95 2.32
CA GLU A 66 -12.03 -10.10 0.96
C GLU A 66 -11.16 -11.04 0.08
N PHE A 67 -9.84 -11.05 0.27
CA PHE A 67 -8.98 -12.07 -0.34
C PHE A 67 -9.38 -13.49 0.04
N ARG A 68 -9.65 -13.74 1.33
CA ARG A 68 -10.13 -15.06 1.79
C ARG A 68 -11.45 -15.44 1.13
N ARG A 69 -12.39 -14.50 1.03
CA ARG A 69 -13.69 -14.73 0.40
C ARG A 69 -13.60 -15.06 -1.09
N MET A 70 -12.63 -14.46 -1.79
CA MET A 70 -12.42 -14.63 -3.23
C MET A 70 -11.42 -15.76 -3.58
N ASP A 71 -10.89 -16.49 -2.59
CA ASP A 71 -9.82 -17.49 -2.76
C ASP A 71 -8.57 -16.90 -3.46
N ILE A 72 -8.16 -15.71 -3.00
CA ILE A 72 -6.94 -15.03 -3.42
C ILE A 72 -5.88 -15.22 -2.33
N HIS A 73 -4.73 -15.72 -2.73
CA HIS A 73 -3.58 -15.91 -1.86
C HIS A 73 -2.37 -15.20 -2.47
N LEU A 74 -1.75 -14.28 -1.73
CA LEU A 74 -0.48 -13.67 -2.14
C LEU A 74 0.69 -14.52 -1.65
N ASN A 75 1.39 -15.14 -2.59
CA ASN A 75 2.47 -16.07 -2.28
C ASN A 75 3.82 -15.34 -2.15
N ARG A 76 3.99 -14.25 -2.89
CA ARG A 76 5.22 -13.45 -2.87
C ARG A 76 4.93 -12.02 -3.31
N VAL A 77 5.51 -11.05 -2.63
CA VAL A 77 5.50 -9.64 -3.00
C VAL A 77 6.93 -9.10 -2.93
N ASP A 78 7.46 -8.63 -4.05
CA ASP A 78 8.74 -7.93 -4.14
C ASP A 78 8.48 -6.47 -4.54
N ILE A 79 8.95 -5.54 -3.70
CA ILE A 79 8.86 -4.10 -3.96
C ILE A 79 10.27 -3.57 -4.16
N TYR A 80 10.63 -3.26 -5.40
CA TYR A 80 11.95 -2.77 -5.77
C TYR A 80 11.83 -1.53 -6.68
N ASP A 81 12.56 -0.47 -6.33
CA ASP A 81 12.62 0.79 -7.09
C ASP A 81 11.23 1.36 -7.48
N GLY A 82 10.29 1.30 -6.55
CA GLY A 82 8.91 1.75 -6.75
C GLY A 82 8.03 0.84 -7.61
N ALA A 83 8.60 -0.16 -8.29
CA ALA A 83 7.84 -1.20 -8.96
C ALA A 83 7.45 -2.32 -8.00
N ILE A 84 6.30 -2.93 -8.24
CA ILE A 84 5.82 -4.09 -7.47
C ILE A 84 5.71 -5.29 -8.40
N ARG A 85 6.27 -6.41 -7.94
CA ARG A 85 6.08 -7.73 -8.53
C ARG A 85 5.41 -8.60 -7.49
N ALA A 86 4.31 -9.22 -7.85
CA ALA A 86 3.63 -10.15 -6.98
C ALA A 86 3.32 -11.46 -7.71
N LEU A 87 3.38 -12.55 -6.95
CA LEU A 87 2.86 -13.84 -7.33
C LEU A 87 1.65 -14.12 -6.44
N ALA A 88 0.50 -14.32 -7.07
CA ALA A 88 -0.73 -14.70 -6.41
C ALA A 88 -1.17 -16.11 -6.87
N SER A 89 -1.95 -16.78 -6.04
CA SER A 89 -2.82 -17.89 -6.42
C SER A 89 -4.27 -17.42 -6.30
N ILE A 90 -5.04 -17.50 -7.38
CA ILE A 90 -6.47 -17.16 -7.40
C ILE A 90 -7.24 -18.41 -7.78
N ARG A 91 -8.10 -18.91 -6.89
CA ARG A 91 -8.81 -20.18 -7.09
C ARG A 91 -7.89 -21.32 -7.53
N GLY A 92 -6.75 -21.45 -6.85
CA GLY A 92 -5.70 -22.44 -7.17
C GLY A 92 -4.84 -22.15 -8.42
N HIS A 93 -5.09 -21.06 -9.16
CA HIS A 93 -4.33 -20.72 -10.37
C HIS A 93 -3.29 -19.64 -10.10
N ARG A 94 -2.05 -19.86 -10.54
CA ARG A 94 -0.96 -18.90 -10.35
C ARG A 94 -1.09 -17.72 -11.31
N VAL A 95 -0.98 -16.51 -10.79
CA VAL A 95 -1.04 -15.25 -11.52
C VAL A 95 0.16 -14.38 -11.16
N HIS A 96 0.83 -13.86 -12.18
CA HIS A 96 1.90 -12.88 -12.04
C HIS A 96 1.33 -11.48 -12.20
N ILE A 97 1.68 -10.60 -11.27
CA ILE A 97 1.20 -9.23 -11.25
C ILE A 97 2.42 -8.32 -11.27
N TYR A 98 2.40 -7.35 -12.18
CA TYR A 98 3.43 -6.35 -12.31
C TYR A 98 2.82 -4.96 -12.31
N ILE A 99 3.35 -4.12 -11.43
CA ILE A 99 2.95 -2.74 -11.29
C ILE A 99 4.18 -1.86 -11.53
N PRO A 100 4.23 -1.08 -12.63
CA PRO A 100 5.34 -0.17 -12.89
C PRO A 100 5.36 1.00 -11.91
N GLY A 101 6.54 1.37 -11.39
CA GLY A 101 6.67 2.46 -10.42
C GLY A 101 6.35 3.87 -10.96
N THR A 102 6.49 4.08 -12.28
CA THR A 102 6.20 5.37 -12.94
C THR A 102 4.71 5.75 -12.94
N ILE A 103 3.82 4.77 -12.81
CA ILE A 103 2.36 4.97 -12.87
C ILE A 103 1.77 5.40 -11.51
N TYR A 104 2.54 5.27 -10.42
CA TYR A 104 1.95 5.24 -9.07
C TYR A 104 2.21 6.47 -8.21
N LYS A 105 3.13 7.37 -8.57
CA LYS A 105 3.52 8.43 -7.64
C LYS A 105 2.35 9.33 -7.24
N ASP A 106 1.56 9.79 -8.20
CA ASP A 106 0.45 10.71 -7.91
C ASP A 106 -0.72 10.01 -7.20
N GLU A 107 -1.07 8.79 -7.63
CA GLU A 107 -2.15 8.00 -7.00
C GLU A 107 -1.78 7.65 -5.55
N LEU A 108 -0.52 7.24 -5.33
CA LEU A 108 0.00 6.89 -4.02
C LEU A 108 0.11 8.11 -3.11
N TYR A 109 0.56 9.25 -3.64
CA TYR A 109 0.63 10.50 -2.89
C TYR A 109 -0.76 10.95 -2.42
N LYS A 110 -1.77 10.90 -3.29
CA LYS A 110 -3.17 11.18 -2.91
C LYS A 110 -3.67 10.24 -1.83
N ARG A 111 -3.39 8.95 -1.94
CA ARG A 111 -3.72 7.98 -0.88
C ARG A 111 -3.03 8.31 0.44
N MET A 112 -1.73 8.63 0.41
CA MET A 112 -1.00 9.06 1.59
C MET A 112 -1.64 10.30 2.24
N GLN A 113 -2.07 11.30 1.46
CA GLN A 113 -2.79 12.46 2.00
C GLN A 113 -4.05 12.07 2.75
N VAL A 114 -4.89 11.19 2.17
CA VAL A 114 -6.09 10.67 2.83
C VAL A 114 -5.71 9.99 4.15
N TYR A 115 -4.70 9.10 4.13
CA TYR A 115 -4.29 8.38 5.33
C TYR A 115 -3.61 9.25 6.37
N LEU A 116 -3.02 10.39 6.00
CA LEU A 116 -2.48 11.37 6.94
C LEU A 116 -3.56 12.32 7.47
N GLY A 117 -4.78 12.28 6.92
CA GLY A 117 -5.84 13.21 7.27
C GLY A 117 -5.65 14.61 6.68
N VAL A 118 -4.87 14.72 5.60
CA VAL A 118 -4.64 16.00 4.90
C VAL A 118 -5.85 16.30 4.02
N ILE A 119 -6.56 17.38 4.34
CA ILE A 119 -7.59 17.94 3.47
C ILE A 119 -6.88 18.81 2.42
N PRO A 120 -7.13 18.63 1.11
CA PRO A 120 -6.59 19.53 0.11
C PRO A 120 -7.03 20.95 0.42
N LEU A 121 -6.08 21.86 0.65
CA LEU A 121 -6.37 23.27 0.72
C LEU A 121 -6.70 23.72 -0.70
N THR A 122 -7.98 23.82 -1.03
CA THR A 122 -8.44 24.67 -2.13
C THR A 122 -8.22 26.11 -1.68
N LEU A 123 -7.08 26.67 -2.07
CA LEU A 123 -6.81 28.11 -2.04
C LEU A 123 -7.45 28.78 -3.27
#